data_AF-A0A443RXN1-F1
#
_entry.id   AF-A0A443RXN1-F1
#
_cell.length_a   1.000
_cell.length_b   1.000
_cell.length_c   1.000
_cell.angle_alpha   90.00
_cell.angle_beta   90.00
_cell.angle_gamma   90.00
#
_symmetry.space_group_name_H-M   'P 1'
#
loop_
_entity.id
_entity.type
_entity.pdbx_description
1 polymer ?
#
loop_
_entity_poly.entity_id
_entity_poly.type
_entity_poly.pdbx_seq_one_letter_code
_entity_poly.pdbx_strand_id
1 'polypeptide(L)'
;MPVKVKTPKVILLDIEGTTTSIRFVSEKLFPAIRANIRDYLQVNWNNPEVRVTIDKLIQQYEQDKQSGIKAPELNRSGTDAEQIEKVAKNVLWQMDNQRKNDSLIQIQILVWVFVYEADKLQGHVFDDVVDCMRNWREAGIRIFIYSSGLVTAHQLLFAKSSQGNLHELINDFIDASIGSKTDPKSYKQIAKR
;
A
#
# COMPACT_ATOMS: atom_id res chain seq x y z
N MET A 1 -14.36 31.51 -12.43
CA MET A 1 -15.70 30.96 -12.71
C MET A 1 -15.63 29.45 -12.59
N PRO A 2 -16.58 28.77 -11.92
CA PRO A 2 -16.59 27.32 -11.89
C PRO A 2 -16.82 26.78 -13.31
N VAL A 3 -16.01 25.79 -13.71
CA VAL A 3 -16.16 25.10 -15.00
C VAL A 3 -17.45 24.28 -14.96
N LYS A 4 -18.38 24.56 -15.88
CA LYS A 4 -19.60 23.76 -16.01
C LYS A 4 -19.30 22.52 -16.84
N VAL A 5 -19.41 21.34 -16.22
CA VAL A 5 -19.31 20.05 -16.89
C VAL A 5 -20.66 19.34 -16.87
N LYS A 6 -20.94 18.50 -17.87
CA LYS A 6 -22.10 17.59 -17.81
C LYS A 6 -21.94 16.64 -16.62
N THR A 7 -23.04 16.31 -15.95
CA THR A 7 -23.02 15.33 -14.86
C THR A 7 -22.42 14.01 -15.35
N PRO A 8 -21.28 13.57 -14.80
CA PRO A 8 -20.65 12.34 -15.25
C PRO A 8 -21.34 11.12 -14.61
N LYS A 9 -21.18 9.95 -15.23
CA LYS A 9 -21.60 8.68 -14.62
C LYS A 9 -20.59 8.15 -13.60
N VAL A 10 -19.35 8.63 -13.69
CA VAL A 10 -18.19 8.14 -12.95
C VAL A 10 -17.28 9.31 -12.60
N ILE A 11 -16.74 9.30 -11.39
CA ILE A 11 -15.60 10.11 -10.99
C ILE A 11 -14.44 9.17 -10.66
N LEU A 12 -13.29 9.41 -11.27
CA LEU A 12 -12.04 8.69 -11.03
C LEU A 12 -11.13 9.59 -10.21
N LEU A 13 -10.77 9.16 -9.01
CA LEU A 13 -9.94 9.93 -8.08
C LEU A 13 -8.54 9.36 -8.00
N ASP A 14 -7.58 10.26 -7.89
CA ASP A 14 -6.25 9.96 -7.42
C ASP A 14 -6.19 9.96 -5.88
N ILE A 15 -5.09 9.48 -5.32
CA ILE A 15 -4.84 9.44 -3.88
C ILE A 15 -3.93 10.60 -3.46
N GLU A 16 -2.65 10.54 -3.81
CA GLU A 16 -1.63 11.46 -3.31
C GLU A 16 -1.81 12.87 -3.88
N GLY A 17 -1.99 13.85 -2.99
CA GLY A 17 -2.26 15.23 -3.37
C GLY A 17 -3.69 15.51 -3.86
N THR A 18 -4.56 14.50 -3.86
CA THR A 18 -5.97 14.63 -4.28
C THR A 18 -6.92 14.33 -3.13
N THR A 19 -6.98 13.08 -2.66
CA THR A 19 -7.79 12.70 -1.49
C THR A 19 -6.97 12.65 -0.21
N THR A 20 -5.66 12.41 -0.35
CA THR A 20 -4.72 12.16 0.73
C THR A 20 -3.52 13.09 0.61
N SER A 21 -2.99 13.58 1.74
CA SER A 21 -1.78 14.41 1.73
C SER A 21 -0.58 13.62 1.18
N ILE A 22 0.20 14.23 0.28
CA ILE A 22 1.47 13.66 -0.23
C ILE A 22 2.41 13.32 0.93
N ARG A 23 2.39 14.14 1.99
CA ARG A 23 3.20 13.93 3.20
C ARG A 23 2.78 12.70 3.99
N PHE A 24 1.52 12.26 3.92
CA PHE A 24 1.10 11.06 4.65
C PHE A 24 1.87 9.83 4.20
N VAL A 25 2.10 9.67 2.90
CA VAL A 25 2.80 8.50 2.37
C VAL A 25 4.26 8.46 2.83
N SER A 26 4.98 9.58 2.68
CA SER A 26 6.39 9.68 3.03
C SER A 26 6.66 9.79 4.53
N GLU A 27 5.80 10.49 5.29
CA GLU A 27 6.02 10.81 6.71
C GLU A 27 5.28 9.88 7.68
N LYS A 28 4.29 9.10 7.21
CA LYS A 28 3.50 8.20 8.07
C LYS A 28 3.48 6.76 7.56
N LEU A 29 3.04 6.51 6.32
CA LEU A 29 2.77 5.16 5.81
C LEU A 29 4.04 4.28 5.74
N PHE A 30 5.11 4.75 5.09
CA PHE A 30 6.37 4.00 5.04
C PHE A 30 7.13 4.00 6.38
N PRO A 31 7.19 5.13 7.13
CA PRO A 31 7.76 5.13 8.48
C PRO A 31 7.08 4.14 9.45
N ALA A 32 5.77 3.88 9.29
CA ALA A 32 5.06 2.89 10.11
C ALA A 32 5.63 1.48 9.94
N ILE A 33 6.04 1.08 8.73
CA ILE A 33 6.72 -0.22 8.52
C ILE A 33 8.03 -0.26 9.30
N ARG A 34 8.83 0.81 9.22
CA ARG A 34 10.13 0.88 9.89
C ARG A 34 10.00 0.73 11.41
N ALA A 35 8.99 1.37 11.97
CA ALA A 35 8.70 1.34 13.40
C ALA A 35 8.15 -0.03 13.88
N ASN A 36 7.46 -0.80 13.02
CA ASN A 36 6.68 -1.96 13.47
C ASN A 36 7.12 -3.31 12.86
N ILE A 37 8.06 -3.35 11.90
CA ILE A 37 8.46 -4.62 11.25
C ILE A 37 8.98 -5.65 12.27
N ARG A 38 9.71 -5.23 13.30
CA ARG A 38 10.24 -6.15 14.33
C ARG A 38 9.12 -6.73 15.18
N ASP A 39 8.26 -5.87 15.72
CA ASP A 39 7.09 -6.28 16.51
C ASP A 39 6.18 -7.21 15.71
N TYR A 40 5.91 -6.86 14.45
CA TYR A 40 5.11 -7.66 13.54
C TYR A 40 5.68 -9.08 13.40
N LEU A 41 6.98 -9.18 13.12
CA LEU A 41 7.66 -10.47 12.94
C LEU A 41 7.68 -11.27 14.24
N GLN A 42 7.87 -10.63 15.40
CA GLN A 42 7.84 -11.31 16.71
C GLN A 42 6.46 -11.91 17.00
N VAL A 43 5.38 -11.14 16.78
CA VAL A 43 4.01 -11.58 17.03
C VAL A 43 3.57 -12.67 16.05
N ASN A 44 3.94 -12.54 14.78
CA ASN A 44 3.43 -13.39 13.69
C ASN A 44 4.45 -14.41 13.19
N TRP A 45 5.54 -14.66 13.92
CA TRP A 45 6.67 -15.47 13.44
C TRP A 45 6.23 -16.86 12.97
N ASN A 46 5.30 -17.48 13.69
CA ASN A 46 4.81 -18.83 13.40
C ASN A 46 3.58 -18.87 12.48
N ASN A 47 3.14 -17.73 11.97
CA ASN A 47 2.06 -17.68 10.99
C ASN A 47 2.56 -18.30 9.65
N PRO A 48 1.84 -19.28 9.06
CA PRO A 48 2.24 -19.91 7.80
C PRO A 48 2.44 -18.92 6.64
N GLU A 49 1.60 -17.89 6.53
CA GLU A 49 1.71 -16.87 5.49
C GLU A 49 2.99 -16.03 5.65
N VAL A 50 3.36 -15.72 6.89
CA VAL A 50 4.60 -15.01 7.21
C VAL A 50 5.81 -15.86 6.88
N ARG A 51 5.78 -17.15 7.21
CA ARG A 51 6.86 -18.09 6.86
C ARG A 51 7.07 -18.19 5.35
N VAL A 52 5.99 -18.31 4.58
CA VAL A 52 6.03 -18.31 3.10
C VAL A 52 6.62 -17.00 2.56
N THR A 53 6.25 -15.87 3.16
CA THR A 53 6.78 -14.55 2.75
C THR A 53 8.27 -14.43 3.06
N ILE A 54 8.73 -14.92 4.22
CA ILE A 54 10.15 -14.96 4.59
C ILE A 54 10.94 -15.85 3.62
N ASP A 55 10.40 -16.99 3.21
CA ASP A 55 11.06 -17.85 2.23
C ASP A 55 11.25 -17.16 0.87
N LYS A 56 10.26 -16.39 0.42
CA LYS A 56 10.40 -15.57 -0.78
C LYS A 56 11.46 -14.48 -0.61
N LEU A 57 11.54 -13.83 0.56
CA LEU A 57 12.59 -12.84 0.85
C LEU A 57 13.99 -13.47 0.83
N ILE A 58 14.15 -14.69 1.37
CA ILE A 58 15.42 -15.44 1.31
C ILE A 58 15.78 -15.76 -0.15
N GLN A 59 14.82 -16.23 -0.96
CA GLN A 59 15.05 -16.49 -2.39
C GLN A 59 15.48 -15.23 -3.13
N GLN A 60 14.83 -14.09 -2.87
CA GLN A 60 15.21 -12.80 -3.45
C GLN A 60 16.64 -12.38 -3.03
N TYR A 61 17.01 -12.59 -1.76
CA TYR A 61 18.36 -12.31 -1.27
C TYR A 61 19.43 -13.17 -1.99
N GLU A 62 19.17 -14.46 -2.22
CA GLU A 62 20.11 -15.31 -2.94
C GLU A 62 20.29 -14.88 -4.40
N GLN A 63 19.21 -14.44 -5.06
CA GLN A 63 19.29 -13.85 -6.42
C GLN A 63 20.10 -12.55 -6.42
N ASP A 64 19.89 -11.68 -5.44
CA ASP A 64 20.62 -10.42 -5.28
C ASP A 64 22.12 -10.70 -5.11
N LYS A 65 22.45 -11.66 -4.24
CA LYS A 65 23.83 -12.09 -3.96
C LYS A 65 24.52 -12.65 -5.20
N GLN A 66 23.84 -13.50 -5.97
CA GLN A 66 24.33 -14.02 -7.25
C GLN A 66 24.58 -12.89 -8.27
N SER A 67 23.76 -11.85 -8.23
CA SER A 67 23.89 -10.65 -9.07
C SER A 67 24.94 -9.65 -8.57
N GLY A 68 25.69 -9.98 -7.51
CA GLY A 68 26.73 -9.13 -6.95
C GLY A 68 26.22 -7.99 -6.05
N ILE A 69 24.92 -7.97 -5.71
CA ILE A 69 24.32 -6.99 -4.82
C ILE A 69 24.70 -7.33 -3.37
N LYS A 70 25.27 -6.36 -2.65
CA LYS A 70 25.65 -6.50 -1.24
C LYS A 70 24.48 -6.14 -0.32
N ALA A 71 23.54 -7.07 -0.18
CA ALA A 71 22.42 -6.97 0.76
C ALA A 71 22.78 -7.52 2.16
N PRO A 72 22.12 -7.08 3.24
CA PRO A 72 22.22 -7.71 4.55
C PRO A 72 21.87 -9.19 4.49
N GLU A 73 22.68 -10.01 5.16
CA GLU A 73 22.53 -11.47 5.16
C GLU A 73 21.13 -11.89 5.60
N LEU A 74 20.52 -12.79 4.83
CA LEU A 74 19.21 -13.35 5.12
C LEU A 74 19.20 -14.87 4.88
N ASN A 75 19.10 -15.64 5.96
CA ASN A 75 19.02 -17.10 5.93
C ASN A 75 18.35 -17.64 7.20
N ARG A 76 18.16 -18.96 7.27
CA ARG A 76 17.53 -19.68 8.39
C ARG A 76 18.50 -20.10 9.50
N SER A 77 19.69 -19.51 9.57
CA SER A 77 20.66 -19.86 10.62
C SER A 77 20.44 -19.03 11.89
N GLY A 78 20.67 -19.65 13.04
CA GLY A 78 20.48 -19.05 14.36
C GLY A 78 19.09 -19.28 14.95
N THR A 79 18.88 -18.71 16.13
CA THR A 79 17.61 -18.68 16.86
C THR A 79 16.53 -17.89 16.13
N ASP A 80 15.27 -18.07 16.51
CA ASP A 80 14.15 -17.30 15.95
C ASP A 80 14.36 -15.78 16.09
N ALA A 81 14.87 -15.31 17.23
CA ALA A 81 15.16 -13.89 17.45
C ALA A 81 16.24 -13.35 16.50
N GLU A 82 17.30 -14.12 16.23
CA GLU A 82 18.34 -13.74 15.28
C GLU A 82 17.83 -13.71 13.84
N GLN A 83 16.98 -14.68 13.47
CA GLN A 83 16.36 -14.73 12.15
C GLN A 83 15.40 -13.55 11.94
N ILE A 84 14.59 -13.20 12.93
CA ILE A 84 13.72 -12.01 12.90
C ILE A 84 14.55 -10.74 12.62
N GLU A 85 15.68 -10.57 13.32
CA GLU A 85 16.53 -9.39 13.13
C GLU A 85 17.17 -9.37 11.74
N LYS A 86 17.57 -10.51 11.18
CA LYS A 86 18.05 -10.62 9.80
C LYS A 86 16.98 -10.19 8.80
N VAL A 87 15.75 -10.69 8.95
CA VAL A 87 14.60 -10.31 8.10
C VAL A 87 14.36 -8.81 8.20
N ALA A 88 14.25 -8.25 9.41
CA ALA A 88 14.01 -6.83 9.62
C ALA A 88 15.10 -5.96 8.98
N LYS A 89 16.38 -6.29 9.19
CA LYS A 89 17.52 -5.57 8.57
C LYS A 89 17.47 -5.62 7.04
N ASN A 90 17.20 -6.80 6.48
CA ASN A 90 17.11 -6.96 5.03
C ASN A 90 15.95 -6.12 4.44
N VAL A 91 14.76 -6.19 5.04
CA VAL A 91 13.58 -5.40 4.60
C VAL A 91 13.87 -3.90 4.66
N LEU A 92 14.44 -3.41 5.77
CA LEU A 92 14.78 -1.99 5.94
C LEU A 92 15.81 -1.53 4.91
N TRP A 93 16.86 -2.32 4.68
CA TRP A 93 17.84 -2.03 3.64
C TRP A 93 17.20 -1.99 2.25
N GLN A 94 16.29 -2.92 1.94
CA GLN A 94 15.58 -2.91 0.67
C GLN A 94 14.74 -1.63 0.50
N MET A 95 14.10 -1.16 1.57
CA MET A 95 13.36 0.11 1.59
C MET A 95 14.29 1.32 1.39
N ASP A 96 15.45 1.35 2.06
CA ASP A 96 16.43 2.44 1.93
C ASP A 96 16.97 2.56 0.50
N ASN A 97 17.09 1.43 -0.20
CA ASN A 97 17.55 1.37 -1.58
C ASN A 97 16.41 1.44 -2.61
N GLN A 98 15.19 1.80 -2.19
CA GLN A 98 14.00 1.93 -3.04
C GLN A 98 13.76 0.70 -3.94
N ARG A 99 14.09 -0.49 -3.43
CA ARG A 99 13.92 -1.72 -4.21
C ARG A 99 12.43 -2.00 -4.42
N LYS A 100 12.11 -2.64 -5.53
CA LYS A 100 10.74 -3.03 -5.89
C LYS A 100 10.74 -4.48 -6.35
N ASN A 101 10.32 -5.37 -5.46
CA ASN A 101 10.10 -6.79 -5.75
C ASN A 101 8.91 -7.30 -4.94
N ASP A 102 8.32 -8.40 -5.40
CA ASP A 102 7.08 -8.94 -4.86
C ASP A 102 7.20 -9.37 -3.40
N SER A 103 8.36 -9.91 -3.00
CA SER A 103 8.57 -10.38 -1.62
C SER A 103 8.62 -9.22 -0.61
N LEU A 104 9.26 -8.11 -0.98
CA LEU A 104 9.28 -6.87 -0.21
C LEU A 104 7.87 -6.27 -0.12
N ILE A 105 7.17 -6.23 -1.24
CA ILE A 105 5.80 -5.71 -1.29
C ILE A 105 4.88 -6.50 -0.36
N GLN A 106 4.95 -7.84 -0.41
CA GLN A 106 4.11 -8.70 0.41
C GLN A 106 4.32 -8.44 1.91
N ILE A 107 5.57 -8.37 2.38
CA ILE A 107 5.84 -8.12 3.80
C ILE A 107 5.41 -6.72 4.23
N GLN A 108 5.53 -5.72 3.34
CA GLN A 108 5.04 -4.35 3.62
C GLN A 108 3.53 -4.31 3.79
N ILE A 109 2.77 -5.01 2.95
CA ILE A 109 1.30 -5.13 3.09
C ILE A 109 0.95 -5.76 4.43
N LEU A 110 1.60 -6.87 4.77
CA LEU A 110 1.35 -7.58 6.03
C LEU A 110 1.61 -6.71 7.26
N VAL A 111 2.70 -5.93 7.25
CA VAL A 111 2.98 -4.97 8.32
C VAL A 111 1.95 -3.84 8.34
N TRP A 112 1.50 -3.34 7.17
CA TRP A 112 0.44 -2.35 7.11
C TRP A 112 -0.87 -2.86 7.71
N VAL A 113 -1.32 -4.06 7.35
CA VAL A 113 -2.50 -4.69 7.96
C VAL A 113 -2.36 -4.71 9.48
N PHE A 114 -1.23 -5.19 9.99
CA PHE A 114 -0.97 -5.24 11.43
C PHE A 114 -1.05 -3.88 12.12
N VAL A 115 -0.49 -2.82 11.54
CA VAL A 115 -0.53 -1.48 12.17
C VAL A 115 -1.90 -0.82 12.04
N TYR A 116 -2.65 -1.07 10.97
CA TYR A 116 -4.00 -0.56 10.78
C TYR A 116 -5.01 -1.28 11.69
N GLU A 117 -4.87 -2.60 11.87
CA GLU A 117 -5.71 -3.37 12.79
C GLU A 117 -5.45 -3.04 14.25
N ALA A 118 -4.20 -2.69 14.60
CA ALA A 118 -3.84 -2.22 15.92
C ALA A 118 -4.16 -0.72 16.17
N ASP A 119 -4.84 -0.05 15.23
CA ASP A 119 -5.13 1.38 15.24
C ASP A 119 -3.88 2.28 15.49
N LYS A 120 -2.69 1.76 15.17
CA LYS A 120 -1.39 2.48 15.25
C LYS A 120 -1.16 3.39 14.04
N LEU A 121 -1.92 3.18 12.97
CA LEU A 121 -1.93 3.99 11.77
C LEU A 121 -3.38 4.24 11.36
N GLN A 122 -3.69 5.50 11.05
CA GLN A 122 -4.97 5.91 10.49
C GLN A 122 -4.71 6.53 9.12
N GLY A 123 -5.48 6.12 8.11
CA GLY A 123 -5.36 6.64 6.76
C GLY A 123 -5.75 8.10 6.70
N HIS A 124 -4.96 8.96 6.09
CA HIS A 124 -5.32 10.37 5.97
C HIS A 124 -6.27 10.59 4.80
N VAL A 125 -7.44 11.20 5.04
CA VAL A 125 -8.31 11.72 3.99
C VAL A 125 -8.72 13.16 4.36
N PHE A 126 -8.61 14.10 3.42
CA PHE A 126 -8.99 15.50 3.65
C PHE A 126 -10.47 15.63 4.00
N ASP A 127 -10.81 16.63 4.82
CA ASP A 127 -12.15 16.80 5.39
C ASP A 127 -13.23 16.99 4.31
N ASP A 128 -12.92 17.68 3.21
CA ASP A 128 -13.86 17.98 2.14
C ASP A 128 -14.15 16.77 1.23
N VAL A 129 -13.26 15.77 1.20
CA VAL A 129 -13.35 14.63 0.28
C VAL A 129 -14.59 13.80 0.55
N VAL A 130 -14.93 13.56 1.81
CA VAL A 130 -16.02 12.66 2.19
C VAL A 130 -17.36 13.25 1.81
N ASP A 131 -17.55 14.54 2.06
CA ASP A 131 -18.77 15.25 1.70
C ASP A 131 -18.93 15.28 0.18
N CYS A 132 -17.84 15.50 -0.57
CA CYS A 132 -17.87 15.39 -2.03
C CYS A 132 -18.26 13.98 -2.49
N MET A 133 -17.65 12.94 -1.93
CA MET A 133 -17.95 11.55 -2.29
C MET A 133 -19.41 11.18 -1.98
N ARG A 134 -19.94 11.56 -0.81
CA ARG A 134 -21.34 11.34 -0.44
C ARG A 134 -22.31 12.01 -1.41
N ASN A 135 -22.09 13.30 -1.70
CA ASN A 135 -22.91 14.06 -2.64
C ASN A 135 -22.92 13.42 -4.03
N TRP A 136 -21.77 12.92 -4.51
CA TRP A 136 -21.69 12.20 -5.78
C TRP A 136 -22.45 10.88 -5.76
N ARG A 137 -22.37 10.12 -4.67
CA ARG A 137 -23.10 8.85 -4.51
C ARG A 137 -24.61 9.06 -4.47
N GLU A 138 -25.08 10.08 -3.76
CA GLU A 138 -26.50 10.48 -3.73
C GLU A 138 -27.00 10.92 -5.11
N ALA A 139 -26.14 11.56 -5.91
CA ALA A 139 -26.43 11.90 -7.30
C ALA A 139 -26.35 10.70 -8.28
N GLY A 140 -26.11 9.48 -7.79
CA GLY A 140 -26.00 8.27 -8.61
C GLY A 140 -24.68 8.15 -9.38
N ILE A 141 -23.66 8.92 -9.02
CA ILE A 141 -22.34 8.90 -9.65
C ILE A 141 -21.49 7.81 -8.97
N ARG A 142 -20.85 6.96 -9.77
CA ARG A 142 -19.93 5.92 -9.28
C ARG A 142 -18.54 6.52 -9.02
N ILE A 143 -17.85 6.04 -8.00
CA ILE A 143 -16.53 6.56 -7.61
C ILE A 143 -15.50 5.45 -7.69
N PHE A 144 -14.40 5.71 -8.39
CA PHE A 144 -13.31 4.77 -8.56
C PHE A 144 -12.01 5.42 -8.11
N ILE A 145 -11.09 4.64 -7.56
CA ILE A 145 -9.75 5.11 -7.21
C ILE A 145 -8.75 4.58 -8.23
N TYR A 146 -7.85 5.43 -8.74
CA TYR A 146 -6.73 5.01 -9.58
C TYR A 146 -5.42 5.64 -9.11
N SER A 147 -4.53 4.80 -8.59
CA SER A 147 -3.24 5.21 -8.04
C SER A 147 -2.16 4.17 -8.32
N SER A 148 -0.89 4.56 -8.26
CA SER A 148 0.25 3.68 -8.53
C SER A 148 0.58 2.71 -7.38
N GLY A 149 0.02 2.93 -6.20
CA GLY A 149 0.15 1.99 -5.08
C GLY A 149 -0.67 0.72 -5.31
N LEU A 150 -0.56 -0.24 -4.40
CA LEU A 150 -1.27 -1.51 -4.48
C LEU A 150 -2.73 -1.33 -4.08
N VAL A 151 -3.63 -2.07 -4.73
CA VAL A 151 -5.06 -2.08 -4.37
C VAL A 151 -5.26 -2.32 -2.87
N THR A 152 -4.58 -3.31 -2.28
CA THR A 152 -4.70 -3.62 -0.85
C THR A 152 -4.29 -2.44 0.04
N ALA A 153 -3.24 -1.70 -0.32
CA ALA A 153 -2.80 -0.53 0.44
C ALA A 153 -3.84 0.61 0.36
N HIS A 154 -4.43 0.82 -0.82
CA HIS A 154 -5.51 1.78 -1.00
C HIS A 154 -6.75 1.38 -0.20
N GLN A 155 -7.12 0.11 -0.24
CA GLN A 155 -8.25 -0.41 0.54
C GLN A 155 -8.04 -0.16 2.03
N LEU A 156 -6.87 -0.51 2.59
CA LEU A 156 -6.57 -0.25 4.00
C LEU A 156 -6.64 1.24 4.35
N LEU A 157 -6.06 2.10 3.50
CA LEU A 157 -6.09 3.56 3.68
C LEU A 157 -7.52 4.09 3.83
N PHE A 158 -8.43 3.70 2.94
CA PHE A 158 -9.82 4.19 2.95
C PHE A 158 -10.71 3.46 3.96
N ALA A 159 -10.42 2.20 4.30
CA ALA A 159 -11.18 1.46 5.32
C ALA A 159 -10.94 1.97 6.74
N LYS A 160 -9.70 2.42 7.00
CA LYS A 160 -9.23 2.88 8.31
C LYS A 160 -8.84 4.35 8.27
N SER A 161 -9.63 5.17 7.59
CA SER A 161 -9.30 6.58 7.40
C SER A 161 -9.62 7.46 8.62
N SER A 162 -9.10 8.68 8.63
CA SER A 162 -9.43 9.77 9.57
C SER A 162 -10.91 10.13 9.56
N GLN A 163 -11.61 9.74 8.51
CA GLN A 163 -13.02 10.00 8.29
C GLN A 163 -13.89 8.73 8.43
N GLY A 164 -13.35 7.69 9.08
CA GLY A 164 -14.00 6.39 9.21
C GLY A 164 -13.81 5.50 7.97
N ASN A 165 -14.66 4.49 7.84
CA ASN A 165 -14.61 3.56 6.73
C ASN A 165 -15.32 4.13 5.50
N LEU A 166 -14.57 4.34 4.41
CA LEU A 166 -15.06 4.94 3.17
C LEU A 166 -15.29 3.91 2.04
N HIS A 167 -15.12 2.61 2.30
CA HIS A 167 -15.29 1.57 1.27
C HIS A 167 -16.66 1.59 0.61
N GLU A 168 -17.72 1.86 1.36
CA GLU A 168 -19.09 1.88 0.84
C GLU A 168 -19.33 2.99 -0.19
N LEU A 169 -18.47 4.02 -0.19
CA LEU A 169 -18.50 5.12 -1.16
C LEU A 169 -17.71 4.81 -2.43
N ILE A 170 -16.84 3.78 -2.42
CA ILE A 170 -15.91 3.46 -3.50
C ILE A 170 -16.38 2.20 -4.21
N ASN A 171 -16.53 2.29 -5.54
CA ASN A 171 -16.96 1.17 -6.37
C ASN A 171 -15.84 0.18 -6.68
N ASP A 172 -14.62 0.67 -6.95
CA ASP A 172 -13.46 -0.19 -7.22
C ASP A 172 -12.15 0.59 -7.04
N PHE A 173 -11.07 -0.17 -6.83
CA PHE A 173 -9.70 0.31 -6.72
C PHE A 173 -8.88 -0.23 -7.89
N ILE A 174 -8.18 0.67 -8.57
CA ILE A 174 -7.39 0.37 -9.75
C ILE A 174 -5.95 0.75 -9.44
N ASP A 175 -5.02 -0.18 -9.67
CA ASP A 175 -3.59 0.05 -9.50
C ASP A 175 -2.83 0.11 -10.83
N ALA A 176 -1.50 0.18 -10.74
CA ALA A 176 -0.62 0.23 -11.90
C ALA A 176 -0.69 -1.00 -12.82
N SER A 177 -1.35 -2.10 -12.44
CA SER A 177 -1.51 -3.29 -13.29
C SER A 177 -2.32 -3.00 -14.56
N ILE A 178 -3.19 -1.97 -14.55
CA ILE A 178 -3.91 -1.51 -15.75
C ILE A 178 -3.03 -0.63 -16.66
N GLY A 179 -1.82 -0.27 -16.21
CA GLY A 179 -0.84 0.57 -16.89
C GLY A 179 -0.56 1.90 -16.19
N SER A 180 0.28 2.73 -16.82
CA SER A 180 0.77 4.00 -16.25
C SER A 180 -0.28 5.12 -16.25
N LYS A 181 -0.30 5.93 -15.19
CA LYS A 181 -1.15 7.14 -15.07
C LYS A 181 -0.87 8.20 -16.13
N THR A 182 0.28 8.13 -16.80
CA THR A 182 0.66 9.05 -17.90
C THR A 182 0.34 8.48 -19.28
N ASP A 183 -0.13 7.24 -19.39
CA ASP A 183 -0.49 6.61 -20.66
C ASP A 183 -2.01 6.72 -20.91
N PRO A 184 -2.46 7.41 -21.97
CA PRO A 184 -3.86 7.47 -22.36
C PRO A 184 -4.52 6.08 -22.56
N LYS A 185 -3.74 5.04 -22.88
CA LYS A 185 -4.26 3.67 -23.01
C LYS A 185 -4.81 3.13 -21.69
N SER A 186 -4.22 3.48 -20.56
CA SER A 186 -4.71 3.04 -19.25
C SER A 186 -6.11 3.57 -18.97
N TYR A 187 -6.37 4.85 -19.25
CA TYR A 187 -7.73 5.42 -19.11
C TYR A 187 -8.74 4.80 -20.08
N LYS A 188 -8.31 4.43 -21.30
CA LYS A 188 -9.17 3.68 -22.23
C LYS A 188 -9.51 2.28 -21.72
N GLN A 189 -8.62 1.64 -20.97
CA GLN A 189 -8.90 0.35 -20.33
C GLN A 189 -9.81 0.51 -19.10
N ILE A 190 -9.56 1.53 -18.28
CA ILE A 190 -10.39 1.86 -17.11
C ILE A 190 -11.84 2.11 -17.56
N ALA A 191 -12.05 2.88 -18.64
CA ALA A 191 -13.40 3.18 -19.15
C ALA A 191 -14.17 1.95 -19.68
N LYS A 192 -13.53 0.80 -19.85
CA LYS A 192 -14.17 -0.46 -20.27
C LYS A 192 -14.60 -1.35 -19.09
N ARG A 193 -14.18 -1.03 -17.86
CA ARG A 193 -14.67 -1.67 -16.63
C ARG A 193 -16.00 -1.04 -16.22
#